data_AF-A0A1V3XIG7-F1
#
_entry.id   AF-A0A1V3XIG7-F1
#
_cell.length_a   1.000
_cell.length_b   1.000
_cell.length_c   1.000
_cell.angle_alpha   90.00
_cell.angle_beta   90.00
_cell.angle_gamma   90.00
#
_symmetry.space_group_name_H-M   'P 1'
#
loop_
_entity.id
_entity.type
_entity.pdbx_description
1 polymer ?
#
loop_
_entity_poly.entity_id
_entity_poly.type
_entity_poly.pdbx_seq_one_letter_code
_entity_poly.pdbx_strand_id
1 'polypeptide(L)'
;MVQVDSKPLSDAQLIQLSSEFEGHPDNAAAAVLGGAVVSWIDRTGDCPNYSAVPLHLHPDIHLFSAIPEERSSTAETRVLLPAQVSHDEARFNISRVALLVVALTQRPDLLMPATEDVLHQPQRAPAMPASAEYLRLLRRHNVAATISGLVQRSSP
;
A
#
# COMPACT_ATOMS: atom_id res chain seq x y z
N MET A 1 6.37 -38.98 2.46
CA MET A 1 7.80 -38.65 2.52
C MET A 1 8.00 -37.44 1.62
N VAL A 2 7.89 -36.23 2.16
CA VAL A 2 7.97 -35.00 1.36
C VAL A 2 9.46 -34.69 1.16
N GLN A 3 9.84 -34.51 -0.10
CA GLN A 3 11.20 -34.22 -0.54
C GLN A 3 11.63 -32.87 0.05
N VAL A 4 12.43 -32.90 1.13
CA VAL A 4 13.06 -31.71 1.72
C VAL A 4 14.54 -31.74 1.37
N ASP A 5 14.84 -31.51 0.08
CA ASP A 5 16.22 -31.34 -0.41
C ASP A 5 16.34 -30.10 -1.33
N SER A 6 15.34 -29.22 -1.28
CA SER A 6 15.35 -27.95 -2.02
C SER A 6 16.01 -26.87 -1.18
N LYS A 7 17.01 -26.19 -1.73
CA LYS A 7 17.57 -24.98 -1.11
C LYS A 7 16.44 -23.94 -1.01
N PRO A 8 16.19 -23.34 0.17
CA PRO A 8 15.17 -22.31 0.31
C PRO A 8 15.50 -21.13 -0.61
N LEU A 9 14.47 -20.56 -1.21
CA LEU A 9 14.59 -19.35 -2.02
C LEU A 9 15.03 -18.18 -1.12
N SER A 10 15.79 -17.25 -1.69
CA SER A 10 16.09 -15.99 -1.01
C SER A 10 14.87 -15.07 -1.00
N ASP A 11 14.85 -14.10 -0.08
CA ASP A 11 13.77 -13.10 -0.01
C ASP A 11 13.58 -12.37 -1.34
N ALA A 12 14.67 -12.02 -2.02
CA ALA A 12 14.61 -11.42 -3.35
C ALA A 12 13.93 -12.33 -4.39
N GLN A 13 14.19 -13.63 -4.35
CA GLN A 13 13.53 -14.60 -5.23
C GLN A 13 12.05 -14.78 -4.87
N LEU A 14 11.72 -14.79 -3.57
CA LEU A 14 10.34 -14.85 -3.10
C LEU A 14 9.54 -13.61 -3.52
N ILE A 15 10.11 -12.42 -3.35
CA ILE A 15 9.51 -11.15 -3.80
C ILE A 15 9.29 -11.16 -5.31
N GLN A 16 10.31 -11.52 -6.09
CA GLN A 16 10.18 -11.58 -7.56
C GLN A 16 9.05 -12.51 -7.97
N LEU A 17 9.08 -13.77 -7.53
CA LEU A 17 8.12 -14.79 -7.95
C LEU A 17 6.69 -14.47 -7.49
N SER A 18 6.50 -14.00 -6.26
CA SER A 18 5.16 -13.67 -5.75
C SER A 18 4.57 -12.44 -6.44
N SER A 19 5.40 -11.42 -6.70
CA SER A 19 4.97 -10.19 -7.38
C SER A 19 4.65 -10.40 -8.85
N GLU A 20 5.23 -11.42 -9.51
CA GLU A 20 4.85 -11.82 -10.87
C GLU A 20 3.40 -12.31 -10.96
N PHE A 21 2.88 -12.98 -9.91
CA PHE A 21 1.48 -13.41 -9.87
C PHE A 21 0.50 -12.26 -9.58
N GLU A 22 0.89 -11.31 -8.73
CA GLU A 22 0.04 -10.16 -8.36
C GLU A 22 0.12 -8.99 -9.35
N GLY A 23 1.22 -8.87 -10.08
CA GLY A 23 1.53 -7.73 -10.96
C GLY A 23 2.01 -6.47 -10.23
N HIS A 24 2.10 -6.52 -8.90
CA HIS A 24 2.61 -5.46 -8.04
C HIS A 24 3.34 -6.04 -6.81
N PRO A 25 4.38 -5.36 -6.29
CA PRO A 25 5.21 -5.91 -5.22
C PRO A 25 4.85 -5.46 -3.79
N ASP A 26 3.91 -4.55 -3.60
CA ASP A 26 3.58 -3.96 -2.29
C ASP A 26 3.10 -4.99 -1.24
N ASN A 27 2.06 -5.77 -1.52
CA ASN A 27 1.53 -6.77 -0.59
C ASN A 27 2.45 -7.99 -0.51
N ALA A 28 2.89 -8.48 -1.66
CA ALA A 28 3.80 -9.61 -1.78
C ALA A 28 5.08 -9.39 -0.97
N ALA A 29 5.75 -8.24 -1.14
CA ALA A 29 6.98 -7.96 -0.39
C ALA A 29 6.74 -7.75 1.11
N ALA A 30 5.62 -7.11 1.50
CA ALA A 30 5.28 -6.97 2.91
C ALA A 30 5.04 -8.33 3.58
N ALA A 31 4.46 -9.30 2.87
CA ALA A 31 4.26 -10.66 3.37
C ALA A 31 5.58 -11.45 3.50
N VAL A 32 6.54 -11.21 2.60
CA VAL A 32 7.87 -11.86 2.65
C VAL A 32 8.76 -11.27 3.74
N LEU A 33 8.89 -9.95 3.77
CA LEU A 33 9.86 -9.26 4.65
C LEU A 33 9.30 -8.96 6.05
N GLY A 34 7.98 -8.87 6.18
CA GLY A 34 7.31 -8.41 7.39
C GLY A 34 7.43 -6.90 7.62
N GLY A 35 6.55 -6.37 8.47
CA GLY A 35 6.54 -4.95 8.83
C GLY A 35 6.13 -4.03 7.68
N ALA A 36 6.76 -2.85 7.60
CA ALA A 36 6.56 -1.91 6.50
C ALA A 36 7.69 -2.04 5.49
N VAL A 37 7.38 -1.84 4.21
CA VAL A 37 8.33 -1.97 3.10
C VAL A 37 8.17 -0.81 2.12
N VAL A 38 9.26 -0.48 1.42
CA VAL A 38 9.20 0.31 0.18
C VAL A 38 9.52 -0.63 -0.95
N SER A 39 8.57 -0.83 -1.86
CA SER A 39 8.72 -1.69 -3.03
C SER A 39 8.63 -0.89 -4.33
N TRP A 40 9.29 -1.40 -5.37
CA TRP A 40 9.30 -0.77 -6.70
C TRP A 40 9.41 -1.82 -7.80
N ILE A 41 9.09 -1.38 -9.02
CA ILE A 41 9.22 -2.19 -10.24
C ILE A 41 10.23 -1.49 -11.14
N ASP A 42 11.31 -2.19 -11.48
CA ASP A 42 12.20 -1.79 -12.55
C ASP A 42 11.73 -2.42 -13.87
N ARG A 43 11.53 -1.58 -14.89
CA ARG A 43 11.05 -1.96 -16.23
C ARG A 43 12.07 -1.67 -17.33
N THR A 44 13.35 -1.45 -16.99
CA THR A 44 14.39 -1.20 -18.02
C THR A 44 14.83 -2.46 -18.77
N GLY A 45 14.57 -3.65 -18.23
CA GLY A 45 14.90 -4.94 -18.86
C GLY A 45 13.73 -5.59 -19.61
N ASP A 46 13.98 -6.76 -20.21
CA ASP A 46 12.97 -7.52 -20.96
C ASP A 46 11.78 -7.97 -20.10
N CYS A 47 12.05 -8.27 -18.82
CA CYS A 47 11.04 -8.64 -17.82
C CYS A 47 11.03 -7.63 -16.67
N PRO A 48 9.86 -7.38 -16.04
CA PRO A 48 9.78 -6.53 -14.85
C PRO A 48 10.54 -7.18 -13.68
N ASN A 49 11.43 -6.40 -13.06
CA ASN A 49 12.13 -6.79 -11.85
C ASN A 49 11.47 -6.13 -10.64
N TYR A 50 11.02 -6.95 -9.69
CA TYR A 50 10.33 -6.54 -8.48
C TYR A 50 11.30 -6.53 -7.32
N SER A 51 11.34 -5.44 -6.57
CA SER A 51 12.25 -5.29 -5.45
C SER A 51 11.59 -4.56 -4.29
N ALA A 52 12.09 -4.80 -3.09
CA ALA A 52 11.64 -4.12 -1.89
C ALA A 52 12.75 -4.00 -0.85
N VAL A 53 12.64 -2.99 0.00
CA VAL A 53 13.47 -2.80 1.19
C VAL A 53 12.58 -2.67 2.43
N PRO A 54 12.95 -3.28 3.56
CA PRO A 54 12.20 -3.14 4.79
C PRO A 54 12.45 -1.77 5.44
N LEU A 55 11.44 -1.28 6.13
CA LEU A 55 11.50 -0.11 6.99
C LEU A 55 11.44 -0.55 8.46
N HIS A 56 12.33 0.00 9.28
CA HIS A 56 12.23 -0.12 10.73
C HIS A 56 11.19 0.86 11.24
N LEU A 57 10.02 0.36 11.62
CA LEU A 57 8.95 1.18 12.16
C LEU A 57 9.34 1.79 13.52
N HIS A 58 8.95 3.03 13.74
CA HIS A 58 9.10 3.68 15.03
C HIS A 58 8.29 2.91 16.09
N PRO A 59 8.86 2.60 17.27
CA PRO A 59 8.23 1.70 18.25
C PRO A 59 6.89 2.21 18.80
N ASP A 60 6.67 3.52 18.79
CA ASP A 60 5.42 4.15 19.24
C ASP A 60 4.26 4.07 18.21
N ILE A 61 4.50 3.47 17.04
CA ILE A 61 3.46 3.31 16.02
C ILE A 61 2.65 2.05 16.29
N HIS A 62 1.35 2.22 16.48
CA HIS A 62 0.38 1.14 16.62
C HIS A 62 -0.59 1.14 15.45
N LEU A 63 -0.78 -0.02 14.83
CA LEU A 63 -1.69 -0.21 13.70
C LEU A 63 -3.00 -0.83 14.18
N PHE A 64 -4.12 -0.26 13.75
CA PHE A 64 -5.45 -0.78 14.00
C PHE A 64 -6.19 -0.94 12.67
N SER A 65 -6.78 -2.12 12.46
CA SER A 65 -7.61 -2.39 11.29
C SER A 65 -9.08 -2.34 11.68
N ALA A 66 -9.87 -1.55 10.95
CA ALA A 66 -11.32 -1.54 11.05
C ALA A 66 -11.89 -2.19 9.79
N ILE A 67 -12.42 -3.40 9.95
CA ILE A 67 -12.94 -4.21 8.85
C ILE A 67 -14.47 -4.08 8.84
N PRO A 68 -15.09 -3.49 7.81
CA PRO A 68 -16.54 -3.42 7.70
C PRO A 68 -17.12 -4.82 7.47
N GLU A 69 -18.33 -5.07 7.99
CA GLU A 69 -19.06 -6.33 7.75
C GLU A 69 -19.49 -6.46 6.28
N GLU A 70 -19.80 -5.34 5.64
CA GLU A 70 -20.16 -5.28 4.22
C GLU A 70 -18.92 -5.36 3.32
N ARG A 71 -18.92 -6.32 2.40
CA ARG A 71 -17.88 -6.43 1.37
C ARG A 71 -18.19 -5.47 0.23
N SER A 72 -17.30 -4.51 0.00
CA SER A 72 -17.28 -3.75 -1.25
C SER A 72 -17.05 -4.69 -2.42
N SER A 73 -17.82 -4.55 -3.51
CA SER A 73 -17.50 -5.22 -4.76
C SER A 73 -16.19 -4.60 -5.29
N THR A 74 -15.09 -5.36 -5.26
CA THR A 74 -13.75 -4.88 -5.67
C THR A 74 -13.66 -4.52 -7.16
N ALA A 75 -14.67 -4.90 -7.95
CA ALA A 75 -14.79 -4.57 -9.36
C ALA A 75 -15.15 -3.10 -9.62
N GLU A 76 -15.96 -2.47 -8.76
CA GLU A 76 -16.48 -1.11 -8.99
C GLU A 76 -15.44 -0.03 -8.68
N THR A 77 -14.49 -0.30 -7.79
CA THR A 77 -13.52 0.71 -7.33
C THR A 77 -12.37 0.97 -8.32
N ARG A 78 -12.15 0.08 -9.30
CA ARG A 78 -11.11 0.26 -10.34
C ARG A 78 -11.52 1.29 -11.41
N VAL A 79 -12.81 1.39 -11.70
CA VAL A 79 -13.36 2.29 -12.72
C VAL A 79 -13.26 3.76 -12.28
N LEU A 80 -12.93 4.02 -11.01
CA LEU A 80 -12.95 5.37 -10.44
C LEU A 80 -11.61 6.12 -10.49
N LEU A 81 -10.50 5.46 -10.83
CA LEU A 81 -9.21 6.16 -10.91
C LEU A 81 -9.05 6.85 -12.27
N PRO A 82 -8.81 8.17 -12.30
CA PRO A 82 -8.62 8.89 -13.54
C PRO A 82 -7.31 8.45 -14.21
N ALA A 83 -7.32 8.41 -15.55
CA ALA A 83 -6.12 8.07 -16.32
C ALA A 83 -5.02 9.15 -16.24
N GLN A 84 -5.38 10.38 -15.84
CA GLN A 84 -4.48 11.52 -15.75
C GLN A 84 -4.77 12.29 -14.47
N VAL A 85 -3.72 12.88 -13.89
CA VAL A 85 -3.78 13.73 -12.71
C VAL A 85 -2.99 15.00 -12.98
N SER A 86 -3.32 16.08 -12.29
CA SER A 86 -2.58 17.33 -12.42
C SER A 86 -1.16 17.21 -11.85
N HIS A 87 -0.26 18.07 -12.31
CA HIS A 87 1.09 18.17 -11.74
C HIS A 87 1.06 18.54 -10.25
N ASP A 88 0.07 19.31 -9.81
CA ASP A 88 -0.07 19.71 -8.41
C ASP A 88 -0.49 18.54 -7.53
N GLU A 89 -1.44 17.71 -7.96
CA GLU A 89 -1.82 16.47 -7.26
C GLU A 89 -0.63 15.49 -7.19
N ALA A 90 0.10 15.33 -8.31
CA ALA A 90 1.29 14.49 -8.35
C ALA A 90 2.37 15.00 -7.38
N ARG A 91 2.67 16.30 -7.39
CA ARG A 91 3.64 16.92 -6.48
C ARG A 91 3.21 16.76 -5.02
N PHE A 92 1.93 16.96 -4.74
CA PHE A 92 1.38 16.77 -3.40
C PHE A 92 1.64 15.35 -2.91
N ASN A 93 1.21 14.34 -3.65
CA ASN A 93 1.37 12.94 -3.24
C ASN A 93 2.83 12.48 -3.15
N ILE A 94 3.72 12.97 -4.04
CA ILE A 94 5.17 12.71 -3.94
C ILE A 94 5.73 13.26 -2.62
N SER A 95 5.32 14.48 -2.23
CA SER A 95 5.74 15.04 -0.94
C SER A 95 5.22 14.23 0.26
N ARG A 96 4.00 13.70 0.14
CA ARG A 96 3.33 12.93 1.20
C ARG A 96 3.96 11.56 1.39
N VAL A 97 4.28 10.83 0.32
CA VAL A 97 4.96 9.53 0.43
C VAL A 97 6.38 9.69 0.98
N ALA A 98 7.13 10.73 0.57
CA ALA A 98 8.43 11.03 1.15
C ALA A 98 8.33 11.34 2.65
N LEU A 99 7.32 12.13 3.04
CA LEU A 99 7.04 12.42 4.45
C LEU A 99 6.61 11.17 5.22
N LEU A 100 5.87 10.25 4.60
CA LEU A 100 5.41 9.01 5.22
C LEU A 100 6.57 8.09 5.60
N VAL A 101 7.62 7.97 4.77
CA VAL A 101 8.83 7.21 5.13
C VAL A 101 9.47 7.80 6.39
N VAL A 102 9.57 9.13 6.49
CA VAL A 102 10.12 9.80 7.69
C VAL A 102 9.18 9.60 8.89
N ALA A 103 7.87 9.71 8.69
CA ALA A 103 6.89 9.58 9.76
C ALA A 103 6.85 8.17 10.35
N LEU A 104 6.91 7.15 9.49
CA LEU A 104 6.90 5.74 9.89
C LEU A 104 8.17 5.32 10.63
N THR A 105 9.30 5.97 10.38
CA THR A 105 10.61 5.54 10.89
C THR A 105 11.15 6.41 12.03
N GLN A 106 10.85 7.71 12.03
CA GLN A 106 11.52 8.68 12.91
C GLN A 106 10.58 9.71 13.55
N ARG A 107 9.52 10.13 12.85
CA ARG A 107 8.66 11.27 13.24
C ARG A 107 7.19 10.90 13.23
N PRO A 108 6.73 10.01 14.14
CA PRO A 108 5.33 9.55 14.15
C PRO A 108 4.32 10.69 14.35
N ASP A 109 4.75 11.82 14.92
CA ASP A 109 3.96 13.05 15.01
C ASP A 109 3.53 13.62 13.64
N LEU A 110 4.23 13.25 12.56
CA LEU A 110 3.94 13.67 11.19
C LEU A 110 3.00 12.71 10.45
N LEU A 111 2.47 11.67 11.10
CA LEU A 111 1.58 10.70 10.45
C LEU A 111 0.29 11.34 9.89
N MET A 112 -0.25 12.35 10.57
CA MET A 112 -1.45 13.05 10.12
C MET A 112 -1.27 13.69 8.74
N PRO A 113 -0.29 14.61 8.52
CA PRO A 113 -0.03 15.14 7.19
C PRO A 113 0.50 14.07 6.25
N ALA A 114 1.32 13.11 6.68
CA ALA A 114 1.92 12.09 5.80
C ALA A 114 0.91 11.13 5.15
N THR A 115 -0.23 10.88 5.82
CA THR A 115 -1.28 9.97 5.35
C THR A 115 -2.35 10.67 4.49
N GLU A 116 -2.14 11.93 4.12
CA GLU A 116 -3.00 12.60 3.14
C GLU A 116 -2.72 12.06 1.73
N ASP A 117 -3.80 11.89 0.97
CA ASP A 117 -3.76 11.39 -0.39
C ASP A 117 -4.84 12.09 -1.21
N VAL A 118 -4.48 12.53 -2.42
CA VAL A 118 -5.42 13.08 -3.40
C VAL A 118 -5.50 12.26 -4.68
N LEU A 119 -4.75 11.15 -4.80
CA LEU A 119 -4.71 10.34 -6.02
C LEU A 119 -5.66 9.15 -6.00
N HIS A 120 -6.00 8.60 -4.83
CA HIS A 120 -6.76 7.35 -4.74
C HIS A 120 -7.97 7.42 -3.80
N GLN A 121 -7.81 7.91 -2.59
CA GLN A 121 -8.86 7.86 -1.56
C GLN A 121 -10.05 8.73 -1.91
N PRO A 122 -9.91 10.00 -2.34
CA PRO A 122 -11.05 10.81 -2.75
C PRO A 122 -11.85 10.19 -3.91
N GLN A 123 -11.15 9.59 -4.86
CA GLN A 123 -11.71 8.94 -6.05
C GLN A 123 -12.48 7.69 -5.69
N ARG A 124 -11.99 6.91 -4.71
CA ARG A 124 -12.64 5.69 -4.23
C ARG A 124 -13.77 5.96 -3.23
N ALA A 125 -13.75 7.10 -2.54
CA ALA A 125 -14.71 7.42 -1.48
C ALA A 125 -16.20 7.23 -1.86
N PRO A 126 -16.67 7.57 -3.09
CA PRO A 126 -18.06 7.34 -3.49
C PRO A 126 -18.48 5.87 -3.50
N ALA A 127 -17.55 4.93 -3.77
CA ALA A 127 -17.82 3.49 -3.76
C ALA A 127 -17.70 2.85 -2.37
N MET A 128 -17.19 3.58 -1.38
CA MET A 128 -17.06 3.12 0.01
C MET A 128 -17.46 4.22 1.00
N PRO A 129 -18.71 4.71 0.94
CA PRO A 129 -19.15 5.89 1.69
C PRO A 129 -18.99 5.72 3.20
N ALA A 130 -19.30 4.54 3.75
CA ALA A 130 -19.13 4.23 5.17
C ALA A 130 -17.66 4.30 5.60
N SER A 131 -16.75 3.66 4.85
CA SER A 131 -15.30 3.72 5.12
C SER A 131 -14.77 5.14 5.01
N ALA A 132 -15.22 5.89 3.99
CA ALA A 132 -14.81 7.29 3.79
C ALA A 132 -15.30 8.19 4.93
N GLU A 133 -16.53 8.00 5.43
CA GLU A 133 -17.05 8.72 6.59
C GLU A 133 -16.25 8.38 7.85
N TYR A 134 -15.97 7.10 8.08
CA TYR A 134 -15.21 6.65 9.24
C TYR A 134 -13.77 7.19 9.23
N LEU A 135 -13.09 7.21 8.08
CA LEU A 135 -11.78 7.85 7.94
C LEU A 135 -11.84 9.34 8.28
N ARG A 136 -12.84 10.08 7.79
CA ARG A 136 -12.99 11.51 8.12
C ARG A 136 -13.21 11.71 9.62
N LEU A 137 -14.01 10.85 10.26
CA LEU A 137 -14.22 10.89 11.71
C LEU A 137 -12.91 10.68 12.48
N LEU A 138 -12.15 9.63 12.17
CA LEU A 138 -10.86 9.34 12.80
C LEU A 138 -9.88 10.52 12.65
N ARG A 139 -9.78 11.09 11.44
CA ARG A 139 -8.90 12.25 11.20
C ARG A 139 -9.34 13.50 11.96
N ARG A 140 -10.65 13.74 12.15
CA ARG A 140 -11.15 14.83 13.03
C ARG A 140 -10.76 14.64 14.50
N HIS A 141 -10.55 13.40 14.93
CA HIS A 141 -10.04 13.04 16.25
C HIS A 141 -8.52 12.89 16.28
N ASN A 142 -7.80 13.43 15.30
CA ASN A 142 -6.34 13.41 15.21
C ASN A 142 -5.73 11.99 15.13
N VAL A 143 -6.49 11.04 14.57
CA VAL A 143 -6.01 9.69 14.27
C VAL A 143 -5.66 9.62 12.78
N ALA A 144 -4.39 9.34 12.48
CA ALA A 144 -3.91 9.16 11.11
C ALA A 144 -4.51 7.88 10.54
N ALA A 145 -5.43 8.03 9.57
CA ALA A 145 -6.19 6.92 9.02
C ALA A 145 -6.14 6.95 7.49
N THR A 146 -6.07 5.75 6.90
CA THR A 146 -6.00 5.50 5.46
C THR A 146 -6.84 4.29 5.07
N ILE A 147 -7.27 4.20 3.81
CA ILE A 147 -7.85 2.98 3.23
C ILE A 147 -6.72 1.99 2.98
N SER A 148 -6.79 0.81 3.63
CA SER A 148 -5.91 -0.31 3.30
C SER A 148 -6.06 -0.69 1.83
N GLY A 149 -4.94 -0.98 1.15
CA GLY A 149 -4.90 -1.25 -0.28
C GLY A 149 -5.94 -2.26 -0.76
N LEU A 150 -6.39 -2.12 -2.01
CA LEU A 150 -7.29 -3.08 -2.64
C LEU A 150 -6.44 -4.14 -3.35
N VAL A 151 -6.63 -5.41 -2.99
CA VAL A 151 -6.00 -6.54 -3.69
C VAL A 151 -6.45 -6.53 -5.15
N GLN A 152 -5.51 -6.39 -6.08
CA GLN A 152 -5.79 -6.55 -7.49
C GLN A 152 -5.89 -8.05 -7.79
N ARG A 153 -7.10 -8.63 -7.81
CA ARG A 153 -7.27 -9.86 -8.58
C ARG A 153 -7.17 -9.53 -10.07
N SER A 154 -6.12 -10.02 -10.72
CA SER A 154 -6.08 -10.23 -12.16
C SER A 154 -7.30 -11.06 -12.55
N SER A 155 -8.05 -10.62 -13.56
CA SER A 155 -9.06 -11.49 -14.19
C SER A 155 -8.34 -12.71 -14.79
N PRO A 156 -8.97 -13.90 -14.79
CA PRO A 156 -8.39 -15.12 -15.38
C PRO A 156 -8.12 -14.98 -16.87
#